data_AF-A0A0J8QH10-F1
#
_entry.id   AF-A0A0J8QH10-F1
#
_cell.length_a   1.000
_cell.length_b   1.000
_cell.length_c   1.000
_cell.angle_alpha   90.00
_cell.angle_beta   90.00
_cell.angle_gamma   90.00
#
_symmetry.space_group_name_H-M   'P 1'
#
loop_
_entity.id
_entity.type
_entity.pdbx_description
1 polymer ?
#
loop_
_entity_poly.entity_id
_entity_poly.type
_entity_poly.pdbx_seq_one_letter_code
_entity_poly.pdbx_strand_id
1 'polypeptide(L)'
;MIAGSPSRRPPQSHSPAPSASATSPLTSSFSAVLSSTSRFAVGRNNPSPASTPASFAALQAGAQQQHQQQSGQSLTSPKFRALTPSSASHLATSATSSTGGGGSGGGGGGGGGSGVSRGATFSPRLTGVNSPTGFASDKPNSASAASAVGSSQSSLSKISVAQVFLLLDSINEKEGKEKWETKAAQIHKLVGSNGMEVFSKYFRRLLSGNAPQIFPGTNKVVENAGNYPLLVQEMQKVSQDMDQARKIAETIDTSEGDIFRDFDLSTFVDHFKLDPISKVALILAFKSVSRADLRTKADAILSTSVPQFFQSLSAVSDSNKDFSSSFIGLTIERFIFNPPRNLNDDLKRKLIYAARMRYQVSDADVPAEIEAALQMFAFSDPRLTLLRQIQGRGPRSFASKDAVLDAITASGPDAYNEEQIANAILFMIYSQNWQQSSPELLVATVQQNQATHPISWRRIVQFFDKEGLRINARQFIRLFNALLPVAHDDPHFDIQCLWGGEWENKDVQFSFVTAFLSSNIDTSNIPSFRSTFSI
;
A
#
# COMPACT_ATOMS: atom_id res chain seq x y z
N MET A 1 12.15 57.85 10.22
CA MET A 1 11.25 59.02 10.12
C MET A 1 11.51 59.70 8.79
N ILE A 2 10.44 60.04 8.05
CA ILE A 2 10.33 61.15 7.07
C ILE A 2 11.26 61.14 5.82
N ALA A 3 10.72 61.63 4.70
CA ALA A 3 11.25 61.49 3.34
C ALA A 3 11.72 62.84 2.73
N GLY A 4 12.28 62.80 1.51
CA GLY A 4 12.54 64.00 0.69
C GLY A 4 13.07 63.71 -0.72
N SER A 5 12.23 63.95 -1.74
CA SER A 5 12.60 64.08 -3.18
C SER A 5 12.39 65.55 -3.60
N PRO A 6 12.93 66.11 -4.73
CA PRO A 6 12.37 65.81 -6.08
C PRO A 6 13.27 66.06 -7.34
N SER A 7 12.63 65.78 -8.49
CA SER A 7 12.96 65.83 -9.94
C SER A 7 13.66 67.04 -10.62
N ARG A 8 14.21 66.81 -11.86
CA ARG A 8 13.88 67.62 -13.07
C ARG A 8 14.19 67.02 -14.46
N ARG A 9 13.49 67.53 -15.50
CA ARG A 9 13.51 67.29 -16.99
C ARG A 9 13.35 68.65 -17.73
N PRO A 10 13.58 68.85 -19.05
CA PRO A 10 12.92 68.23 -20.25
C PRO A 10 13.98 67.90 -21.36
N PRO A 11 13.86 68.12 -22.71
CA PRO A 11 12.74 68.20 -23.68
C PRO A 11 12.82 67.18 -24.87
N GLN A 12 11.72 66.66 -25.46
CA GLN A 12 10.93 67.09 -26.66
C GLN A 12 11.68 67.11 -28.03
N SER A 13 11.10 66.80 -29.21
CA SER A 13 9.75 66.36 -29.67
C SER A 13 9.78 65.84 -31.13
N HIS A 14 8.75 65.10 -31.59
CA HIS A 14 7.90 65.40 -32.78
C HIS A 14 7.16 64.16 -33.37
N SER A 15 5.95 64.41 -33.88
CA SER A 15 5.05 63.53 -34.67
C SER A 15 4.32 64.45 -35.69
N PRO A 16 3.68 63.98 -36.80
CA PRO A 16 2.42 63.21 -36.76
C PRO A 16 2.17 62.20 -37.93
N ALA A 17 0.99 61.57 -37.96
CA ALA A 17 0.48 60.63 -39.00
C ALA A 17 -0.33 61.35 -40.12
N PRO A 18 -0.75 60.63 -41.20
CA PRO A 18 -2.14 60.11 -41.29
C PRO A 18 -2.28 58.81 -42.16
N SER A 19 -3.45 58.27 -42.55
CA SER A 19 -4.73 57.91 -41.90
C SER A 19 -5.65 57.18 -42.93
N ALA A 20 -6.67 56.41 -42.47
CA ALA A 20 -7.75 55.77 -43.27
C ALA A 20 -7.31 54.62 -44.23
N SER A 21 -8.10 53.60 -44.64
CA SER A 21 -9.41 53.01 -44.26
C SER A 21 -9.60 51.70 -45.10
N ALA A 22 -10.46 50.70 -44.83
CA ALA A 22 -11.25 50.28 -43.66
C ALA A 22 -11.89 48.87 -43.94
N THR A 23 -12.97 48.52 -43.22
CA THR A 23 -13.95 47.42 -43.42
C THR A 23 -13.58 45.96 -43.08
N SER A 24 -14.42 45.42 -42.20
CA SER A 24 -14.66 44.04 -41.74
C SER A 24 -15.27 43.13 -42.87
N PRO A 25 -15.68 41.84 -42.68
CA PRO A 25 -16.23 41.26 -41.45
C PRO A 25 -16.01 39.76 -41.11
N LEU A 26 -16.58 39.42 -39.95
CA LEU A 26 -17.04 38.13 -39.44
C LEU A 26 -16.16 37.35 -38.44
N THR A 27 -16.86 37.01 -37.36
CA THR A 27 -16.48 36.25 -36.17
C THR A 27 -16.82 34.78 -36.36
N SER A 28 -16.00 33.87 -35.83
CA SER A 28 -16.42 32.50 -35.53
C SER A 28 -15.87 32.09 -34.17
N SER A 29 -16.76 31.68 -33.27
CA SER A 29 -16.46 31.33 -31.89
C SER A 29 -16.38 29.83 -31.71
N PHE A 30 -15.38 29.34 -30.97
CA PHE A 30 -15.45 28.01 -30.36
C PHE A 30 -14.99 28.07 -28.90
N SER A 31 -15.94 27.80 -28.00
CA SER A 31 -15.71 27.54 -26.58
C SER A 31 -16.63 26.42 -26.14
N ALA A 32 -16.07 25.44 -25.42
CA ALA A 32 -16.68 24.46 -24.52
C ALA A 32 -18.03 23.80 -24.88
N VAL A 33 -18.06 22.46 -24.82
CA VAL A 33 -18.87 21.66 -23.87
C VAL A 33 -18.85 20.18 -24.29
N LEU A 34 -18.45 19.30 -23.36
CA LEU A 34 -19.16 18.04 -23.12
C LEU A 34 -19.16 17.75 -21.61
N SER A 35 -20.20 18.22 -20.94
CA SER A 35 -20.59 17.80 -19.59
C SER A 35 -22.10 17.67 -19.58
N SER A 36 -22.58 16.47 -19.87
CA SER A 36 -24.01 16.17 -20.00
C SER A 36 -24.63 15.80 -18.65
N THR A 37 -25.18 16.79 -17.95
CA THR A 37 -26.16 16.56 -16.89
C THR A 37 -27.51 17.15 -17.31
N SER A 38 -28.47 16.29 -17.61
CA SER A 38 -29.82 16.67 -18.03
C SER A 38 -30.68 17.09 -16.84
N ARG A 39 -31.00 18.39 -16.74
CA ARG A 39 -32.15 18.88 -15.99
C ARG A 39 -32.87 19.98 -16.78
N PHE A 40 -34.11 19.71 -17.18
CA PHE A 40 -35.03 20.71 -17.73
C PHE A 40 -35.72 21.47 -16.59
N ALA A 41 -36.01 22.77 -16.80
CA ALA A 41 -36.84 23.56 -15.91
C ALA A 41 -37.58 24.69 -16.65
N VAL A 42 -38.92 24.58 -16.73
CA VAL A 42 -39.89 25.67 -16.93
C VAL A 42 -41.19 25.20 -16.24
N GLY A 43 -41.95 26.00 -15.49
CA GLY A 43 -41.79 27.40 -15.14
C GLY A 43 -42.64 27.79 -13.92
N ARG A 44 -42.72 29.10 -13.62
CA ARG A 44 -43.41 29.65 -12.43
C ARG A 44 -44.94 29.60 -12.55
N ASN A 45 -45.61 29.15 -11.49
CA ASN A 45 -46.76 29.84 -10.89
C ASN A 45 -47.02 29.32 -9.47
N ASN A 46 -47.34 30.21 -8.55
CA ASN A 46 -47.76 29.90 -7.17
C ASN A 46 -49.28 30.17 -7.08
N PRO A 47 -50.06 29.41 -6.30
CA PRO A 47 -50.22 29.76 -4.88
C PRO A 47 -50.37 28.57 -3.92
N SER A 48 -50.25 28.85 -2.61
CA SER A 48 -50.62 27.96 -1.50
C SER A 48 -52.14 28.06 -1.20
N PRO A 49 -52.82 27.11 -0.48
CA PRO A 49 -52.51 26.82 0.94
C PRO A 49 -52.74 25.37 1.48
N ALA A 50 -52.12 25.11 2.65
CA ALA A 50 -52.61 24.36 3.83
C ALA A 50 -53.08 22.87 3.78
N SER A 51 -52.32 22.04 4.51
CA SER A 51 -52.76 21.18 5.63
C SER A 51 -53.41 19.77 5.47
N THR A 52 -52.71 18.81 6.11
CA THR A 52 -53.21 17.67 6.93
C THR A 52 -53.64 16.33 6.27
N PRO A 53 -53.54 15.19 6.99
CA PRO A 53 -53.31 13.85 6.39
C PRO A 53 -54.45 12.84 6.59
N ALA A 54 -54.33 11.64 5.98
CA ALA A 54 -55.11 10.46 6.35
C ALA A 54 -54.37 9.13 6.09
N SER A 55 -54.74 8.10 6.86
CA SER A 55 -54.26 6.70 6.80
C SER A 55 -55.43 5.74 6.48
N PHE A 56 -55.21 4.42 6.61
CA PHE A 56 -56.10 3.27 6.30
C PHE A 56 -56.07 2.82 4.81
N ALA A 57 -55.89 1.55 4.42
CA ALA A 57 -56.41 0.24 4.88
C ALA A 57 -57.91 0.05 4.56
N ALA A 58 -58.43 -1.08 4.06
CA ALA A 58 -57.88 -2.34 3.53
C ALA A 58 -58.99 -3.04 2.68
N LEU A 59 -58.76 -4.27 2.16
CA LEU A 59 -59.78 -5.22 1.65
C LEU A 59 -60.46 -4.80 0.30
N GLN A 60 -61.00 -5.67 -0.58
CA GLN A 60 -61.06 -7.15 -0.70
C GLN A 60 -61.71 -7.57 -2.05
N ALA A 61 -61.24 -8.67 -2.67
CA ALA A 61 -61.86 -9.43 -3.80
C ALA A 61 -62.17 -8.69 -5.13
N GLY A 62 -62.24 -9.33 -6.31
CA GLY A 62 -61.90 -10.71 -6.72
C GLY A 62 -62.41 -11.04 -8.14
N ALA A 63 -61.72 -11.94 -8.87
CA ALA A 63 -62.11 -12.65 -10.13
C ALA A 63 -62.52 -11.79 -11.37
N GLN A 64 -62.27 -12.12 -12.65
CA GLN A 64 -62.24 -13.40 -13.38
C GLN A 64 -61.40 -13.30 -14.70
N GLN A 65 -60.80 -14.44 -15.12
CA GLN A 65 -60.76 -15.03 -16.50
C GLN A 65 -60.23 -14.22 -17.73
N GLN A 66 -59.60 -14.79 -18.77
CA GLN A 66 -59.36 -16.21 -19.15
C GLN A 66 -58.25 -16.43 -20.22
N HIS A 67 -57.69 -17.65 -20.21
CA HIS A 67 -57.32 -18.54 -21.35
C HIS A 67 -55.91 -18.69 -21.97
N GLN A 68 -55.51 -19.98 -22.01
CA GLN A 68 -54.71 -20.74 -23.01
C GLN A 68 -53.18 -20.59 -23.06
N GLN A 69 -52.37 -21.65 -23.19
CA GLN A 69 -52.60 -23.12 -23.09
C GLN A 69 -51.25 -23.89 -23.00
N GLN A 70 -51.13 -24.94 -22.18
CA GLN A 70 -50.49 -26.25 -22.50
C GLN A 70 -50.29 -27.13 -21.24
N SER A 71 -50.34 -28.45 -21.46
CA SER A 71 -50.30 -29.54 -20.46
C SER A 71 -49.13 -30.50 -20.72
N GLY A 72 -48.57 -31.23 -19.75
CA GLY A 72 -48.90 -31.29 -18.31
C GLY A 72 -48.21 -32.48 -17.59
N GLN A 73 -48.75 -32.81 -16.41
CA GLN A 73 -48.44 -33.96 -15.52
C GLN A 73 -47.29 -33.83 -14.48
N SER A 74 -47.69 -33.47 -13.25
CA SER A 74 -47.76 -34.38 -12.08
C SER A 74 -46.49 -35.13 -11.59
N LEU A 75 -46.21 -35.27 -10.28
CA LEU A 75 -46.94 -34.90 -9.04
C LEU A 75 -46.02 -35.00 -7.78
N THR A 76 -46.51 -34.51 -6.64
CA THR A 76 -46.02 -34.71 -5.24
C THR A 76 -44.71 -34.06 -4.74
N SER A 77 -44.92 -32.97 -4.01
CA SER A 77 -44.21 -32.59 -2.75
C SER A 77 -44.96 -33.24 -1.54
N PRO A 78 -44.49 -33.22 -0.26
CA PRO A 78 -43.79 -32.09 0.37
C PRO A 78 -42.71 -32.34 1.46
N LYS A 79 -42.06 -31.21 1.78
CA LYS A 79 -41.25 -30.88 2.97
C LYS A 79 -41.83 -31.36 4.31
N PHE A 80 -40.99 -31.49 5.34
CA PHE A 80 -41.05 -30.59 6.51
C PHE A 80 -39.74 -30.53 7.32
N ARG A 81 -39.73 -29.79 8.44
CA ARG A 81 -38.60 -29.04 9.01
C ARG A 81 -38.06 -29.65 10.32
N ALA A 82 -36.74 -29.46 10.50
CA ALA A 82 -35.88 -29.60 11.68
C ALA A 82 -36.47 -29.72 13.09
N LEU A 83 -35.83 -30.56 13.91
CA LEU A 83 -35.65 -30.40 15.37
C LEU A 83 -34.25 -30.94 15.78
N THR A 84 -33.57 -30.22 16.68
CA THR A 84 -32.44 -30.71 17.50
C THR A 84 -32.99 -31.29 18.82
N PRO A 85 -32.28 -32.22 19.49
CA PRO A 85 -31.34 -31.80 20.54
C PRO A 85 -30.10 -32.69 20.77
N SER A 86 -29.20 -32.16 21.60
CA SER A 86 -28.23 -32.74 22.58
C SER A 86 -28.13 -34.29 22.72
N SER A 87 -27.00 -34.92 23.06
CA SER A 87 -25.83 -34.52 23.87
C SER A 87 -24.56 -35.35 23.53
N ALA A 88 -23.46 -35.09 24.25
CA ALA A 88 -22.21 -35.87 24.40
C ALA A 88 -22.34 -37.42 24.25
N SER A 89 -21.31 -38.21 23.88
CA SER A 89 -20.00 -38.22 24.57
C SER A 89 -18.96 -39.21 23.97
N HIS A 90 -17.69 -39.00 24.35
CA HIS A 90 -16.58 -39.98 24.52
C HIS A 90 -15.85 -40.69 23.34
N LEU A 91 -14.51 -40.54 23.41
CA LEU A 91 -13.40 -41.47 23.16
C LEU A 91 -13.19 -42.20 21.81
N ALA A 92 -12.05 -41.85 21.20
CA ALA A 92 -10.96 -42.73 20.71
C ALA A 92 -11.20 -44.26 20.57
N THR A 93 -10.72 -44.82 19.44
CA THR A 93 -9.57 -45.76 19.40
C THR A 93 -9.05 -45.94 17.96
N SER A 94 -7.78 -46.26 17.83
CA SER A 94 -7.00 -46.50 16.60
C SER A 94 -7.16 -47.89 15.98
N ALA A 95 -7.10 -47.97 14.65
CA ALA A 95 -6.73 -49.14 13.84
C ALA A 95 -6.15 -48.61 12.50
N THR A 96 -4.90 -48.88 12.10
CA THR A 96 -4.44 -50.08 11.35
C THR A 96 -5.35 -50.44 10.16
N SER A 97 -4.87 -50.65 8.92
CA SER A 97 -3.50 -50.79 8.40
C SER A 97 -3.53 -50.95 6.87
N SER A 98 -2.48 -50.51 6.17
CA SER A 98 -2.10 -51.13 4.88
C SER A 98 -0.60 -51.07 4.62
N THR A 99 0.02 -52.25 4.69
CA THR A 99 1.07 -52.76 3.78
C THR A 99 1.07 -52.07 2.41
N GLY A 100 2.19 -51.76 1.73
CA GLY A 100 3.56 -52.27 1.74
C GLY A 100 4.08 -52.17 0.28
N GLY A 101 5.35 -52.27 -0.08
CA GLY A 101 6.60 -52.43 0.67
C GLY A 101 7.78 -52.57 -0.32
N GLY A 102 9.01 -52.71 0.18
CA GLY A 102 10.19 -53.09 -0.61
C GLY A 102 10.98 -51.92 -1.26
N GLY A 103 12.30 -51.81 -1.07
CA GLY A 103 13.14 -52.58 -0.15
C GLY A 103 14.66 -52.42 -0.36
N SER A 104 15.41 -53.04 0.57
CA SER A 104 16.87 -53.30 0.57
C SER A 104 17.81 -52.11 0.81
N GLY A 105 18.94 -52.37 1.49
CA GLY A 105 20.01 -51.39 1.74
C GLY A 105 20.74 -51.45 3.10
N GLY A 106 20.69 -52.56 3.84
CA GLY A 106 21.06 -52.69 5.27
C GLY A 106 22.47 -52.25 5.70
N GLY A 107 22.69 -52.14 7.03
CA GLY A 107 23.97 -51.63 7.55
C GLY A 107 24.36 -51.81 9.04
N GLY A 108 23.48 -52.26 9.94
CA GLY A 108 23.85 -52.76 11.29
C GLY A 108 24.43 -51.77 12.32
N GLY A 109 24.35 -52.09 13.62
CA GLY A 109 25.18 -51.37 14.59
C GLY A 109 25.00 -51.60 16.09
N GLY A 110 23.77 -51.62 16.63
CA GLY A 110 23.47 -52.11 17.99
C GLY A 110 24.01 -51.34 19.22
N GLY A 111 23.46 -51.67 20.40
CA GLY A 111 24.12 -51.45 21.70
C GLY A 111 23.44 -50.49 22.68
N GLY A 112 22.25 -50.83 23.19
CA GLY A 112 21.53 -50.05 24.21
C GLY A 112 22.16 -50.01 25.62
N GLY A 113 21.54 -49.24 26.52
CA GLY A 113 21.90 -49.16 27.95
C GLY A 113 21.05 -48.15 28.73
N SER A 114 20.26 -48.63 29.68
CA SER A 114 19.38 -47.83 30.56
C SER A 114 20.14 -47.16 31.72
N GLY A 115 19.54 -46.14 32.39
CA GLY A 115 19.77 -45.96 33.84
C GLY A 115 20.00 -44.55 34.41
N VAL A 116 18.90 -43.81 34.64
CA VAL A 116 18.55 -43.08 35.89
C VAL A 116 19.66 -42.55 36.83
N SER A 117 19.76 -41.21 36.91
CA SER A 117 19.99 -40.32 38.08
C SER A 117 21.19 -40.48 39.05
N ARG A 118 21.86 -39.33 39.34
CA ARG A 118 21.91 -38.70 40.69
C ARG A 118 22.66 -37.35 40.75
N GLY A 119 22.03 -36.35 41.38
CA GLY A 119 22.60 -35.64 42.54
C GLY A 119 23.64 -34.51 42.38
N ALA A 120 23.14 -33.28 42.37
CA ALA A 120 23.60 -32.10 43.16
C ALA A 120 25.09 -31.85 43.50
N THR A 121 25.54 -30.60 43.31
CA THR A 121 25.87 -29.71 44.45
C THR A 121 25.92 -28.22 44.08
N PHE A 122 25.92 -27.36 45.11
CA PHE A 122 25.74 -25.91 45.05
C PHE A 122 27.05 -25.12 45.20
N SER A 123 26.97 -23.83 44.84
CA SER A 123 27.65 -22.68 45.48
C SER A 123 29.05 -22.22 45.01
N PRO A 124 29.38 -20.92 45.21
CA PRO A 124 30.15 -20.14 44.24
C PRO A 124 31.49 -19.59 44.77
N ARG A 125 32.21 -18.83 43.94
CA ARG A 125 33.19 -17.84 44.41
C ARG A 125 32.99 -16.47 43.76
N LEU A 126 32.81 -15.46 44.61
CA LEU A 126 32.88 -14.04 44.30
C LEU A 126 34.30 -13.52 44.58
N THR A 127 34.67 -12.41 43.91
CA THR A 127 35.47 -11.24 44.35
C THR A 127 36.48 -10.77 43.30
N GLY A 128 36.65 -9.44 43.18
CA GLY A 128 37.65 -8.80 42.31
C GLY A 128 37.12 -7.55 41.60
N VAL A 129 37.23 -6.39 42.24
CA VAL A 129 36.80 -5.08 41.72
C VAL A 129 38.00 -4.14 41.65
N ASN A 130 38.30 -3.58 40.47
CA ASN A 130 38.85 -2.22 40.22
C ASN A 130 39.60 -2.10 38.87
N SER A 131 39.41 -0.96 38.21
CA SER A 131 40.25 -0.38 37.14
C SER A 131 41.19 0.70 37.76
N PRO A 132 41.99 1.52 37.03
CA PRO A 132 42.31 1.56 35.59
C PRO A 132 43.85 1.73 35.31
N THR A 133 44.20 2.20 34.09
CA THR A 133 45.52 2.66 33.57
C THR A 133 46.45 1.60 32.97
N GLY A 134 47.06 1.96 31.82
CA GLY A 134 48.03 1.15 31.07
C GLY A 134 47.95 1.38 29.55
N PHE A 135 48.63 2.42 29.04
CA PHE A 135 48.87 2.59 27.60
C PHE A 135 50.24 1.99 27.22
N ALA A 136 50.29 1.25 26.11
CA ALA A 136 51.49 1.00 25.31
C ALA A 136 51.07 0.70 23.85
N SER A 137 51.83 1.21 22.88
CA SER A 137 51.37 1.35 21.48
C SER A 137 51.93 0.31 20.50
N ASP A 138 51.34 0.32 19.30
CA ASP A 138 51.93 0.00 17.98
C ASP A 138 52.34 -1.44 17.62
N LYS A 139 51.51 -2.07 16.77
CA LYS A 139 51.77 -2.03 15.30
C LYS A 139 50.52 -2.39 14.47
N PRO A 140 50.44 -1.94 13.19
CA PRO A 140 49.24 -2.11 12.38
C PRO A 140 49.26 -3.41 11.56
N ASN A 141 48.07 -3.96 11.29
CA ASN A 141 47.79 -4.60 10.00
C ASN A 141 46.30 -4.51 9.67
N SER A 142 46.01 -4.29 8.39
CA SER A 142 44.69 -3.92 7.86
C SER A 142 43.76 -5.10 7.57
N ALA A 143 42.47 -4.78 7.39
CA ALA A 143 41.40 -5.56 6.75
C ALA A 143 40.58 -6.56 7.61
N SER A 144 39.53 -6.06 8.28
CA SER A 144 38.18 -6.70 8.35
C SER A 144 37.16 -5.86 9.15
N ALA A 145 37.00 -4.57 8.84
CA ALA A 145 36.03 -3.70 9.51
C ALA A 145 34.63 -3.75 8.84
N ALA A 146 33.93 -4.89 8.97
CA ALA A 146 32.55 -5.04 8.46
C ALA A 146 31.58 -5.79 9.42
N SER A 147 32.07 -6.34 10.54
CA SER A 147 31.31 -7.25 11.41
C SER A 147 31.06 -6.72 12.84
N ALA A 148 31.53 -5.51 13.18
CA ALA A 148 31.42 -4.94 14.53
C ALA A 148 30.15 -4.10 14.80
N VAL A 149 29.35 -3.77 13.76
CA VAL A 149 28.16 -2.92 13.90
C VAL A 149 26.93 -3.70 14.40
N GLY A 150 26.80 -4.99 14.05
CA GLY A 150 25.63 -5.78 14.40
C GLY A 150 25.55 -6.21 15.88
N SER A 151 26.69 -6.43 16.54
CA SER A 151 26.73 -6.92 17.93
C SER A 151 26.35 -5.85 18.95
N SER A 152 26.84 -4.62 18.75
CA SER A 152 26.52 -3.45 19.58
C SER A 152 25.07 -3.02 19.45
N GLN A 153 24.53 -2.96 18.22
CA GLN A 153 23.12 -2.65 17.98
C GLN A 153 22.17 -3.64 18.68
N SER A 154 22.43 -4.96 18.56
CA SER A 154 21.60 -5.98 19.23
C SER A 154 21.63 -5.89 20.77
N SER A 155 22.69 -5.34 21.35
CA SER A 155 22.83 -5.15 22.79
C SER A 155 22.03 -3.93 23.27
N LEU A 156 22.02 -2.86 22.47
CA LEU A 156 21.19 -1.67 22.70
C LEU A 156 19.70 -2.00 22.55
N SER A 157 19.30 -2.76 21.52
CA SER A 157 17.91 -3.24 21.36
C SER A 157 17.40 -3.96 22.61
N LYS A 158 18.19 -4.87 23.20
CA LYS A 158 17.82 -5.62 24.42
C LYS A 158 17.62 -4.70 25.63
N ILE A 159 18.48 -3.70 25.80
CA ILE A 159 18.35 -2.68 26.86
C ILE A 159 17.07 -1.87 26.63
N SER A 160 16.80 -1.44 25.40
CA SER A 160 15.59 -0.71 25.02
C SER A 160 14.31 -1.52 25.26
N VAL A 161 14.30 -2.83 24.94
CA VAL A 161 13.16 -3.72 25.27
C VAL A 161 12.93 -3.79 26.78
N ALA A 162 13.99 -3.98 27.57
CA ALA A 162 13.87 -4.03 29.03
C ALA A 162 13.34 -2.71 29.61
N GLN A 163 13.81 -1.57 29.12
CA GLN A 163 13.29 -0.26 29.51
C GLN A 163 11.81 -0.07 29.12
N VAL A 164 11.42 -0.46 27.90
CA VAL A 164 10.02 -0.40 27.46
C VAL A 164 9.14 -1.30 28.33
N PHE A 165 9.58 -2.49 28.72
CA PHE A 165 8.80 -3.39 29.58
C PHE A 165 8.63 -2.80 30.99
N LEU A 166 9.69 -2.26 31.59
CA LEU A 166 9.59 -1.57 32.90
C LEU A 166 8.65 -0.35 32.84
N LEU A 167 8.64 0.39 31.72
CA LEU A 167 7.70 1.50 31.52
C LEU A 167 6.26 1.00 31.30
N LEU A 168 6.05 -0.10 30.57
CA LEU A 168 4.73 -0.73 30.36
C LEU A 168 4.12 -1.35 31.63
N ASP A 169 4.96 -1.88 32.52
CA ASP A 169 4.52 -2.44 33.80
C ASP A 169 4.27 -1.35 34.85
N SER A 170 4.93 -0.18 34.73
CA SER A 170 4.77 0.96 35.64
C SER A 170 3.84 2.07 35.15
N ILE A 171 3.34 2.04 33.91
CA ILE A 171 2.40 3.06 33.40
C ILE A 171 0.99 2.82 33.93
N ASN A 172 0.37 3.85 34.51
CA ASN A 172 -0.95 3.75 35.15
C ASN A 172 -1.66 5.10 35.07
N GLU A 173 -2.90 5.12 34.57
CA GLU A 173 -3.71 6.35 34.45
C GLU A 173 -3.97 7.03 35.81
N LYS A 174 -3.98 6.24 36.90
CA LYS A 174 -4.20 6.74 38.28
C LYS A 174 -3.10 7.68 38.78
N GLU A 175 -1.92 7.69 38.13
CA GLU A 175 -0.83 8.61 38.49
C GLU A 175 -1.04 10.04 37.94
N GLY A 176 -2.06 10.24 37.10
CA GLY A 176 -2.38 11.51 36.45
C GLY A 176 -1.94 11.57 34.99
N LYS A 177 -2.75 12.27 34.17
CA LYS A 177 -2.60 12.35 32.71
C LYS A 177 -1.19 12.75 32.26
N GLU A 178 -0.61 13.78 32.86
CA GLU A 178 0.73 14.30 32.50
C GLU A 178 1.85 13.27 32.71
N LYS A 179 1.81 12.50 33.82
CA LYS A 179 2.78 11.42 34.07
C LYS A 179 2.59 10.25 33.12
N TRP A 180 1.33 9.91 32.81
CA TRP A 180 1.01 8.91 31.79
C TRP A 180 1.54 9.33 30.42
N GLU A 181 1.29 10.57 29.99
CA GLU A 181 1.77 11.12 28.71
C GLU A 181 3.30 11.17 28.65
N THR A 182 3.97 11.50 29.76
CA THR A 182 5.44 11.48 29.85
C THR A 182 5.99 10.06 29.67
N LYS A 183 5.43 9.06 30.37
CA LYS A 183 5.81 7.64 30.21
C LYS A 183 5.51 7.13 28.79
N ALA A 184 4.34 7.47 28.24
CA ALA A 184 3.94 7.12 26.88
C ALA A 184 4.90 7.71 25.83
N ALA A 185 5.26 8.99 25.95
CA ALA A 185 6.22 9.64 25.06
C ALA A 185 7.62 9.00 25.15
N GLN A 186 8.07 8.59 26.34
CA GLN A 186 9.32 7.86 26.51
C GLN A 186 9.29 6.48 25.84
N ILE A 187 8.18 5.74 25.97
CA ILE A 187 7.97 4.46 25.28
C ILE A 187 8.00 4.66 23.76
N HIS A 188 7.20 5.60 23.23
CA HIS A 188 7.17 5.90 21.79
C HIS A 188 8.55 6.31 21.25
N LYS A 189 9.33 7.08 22.03
CA LYS A 189 10.72 7.45 21.68
C LYS A 189 11.65 6.24 21.62
N LEU A 190 11.60 5.34 22.61
CA LEU A 190 12.43 4.12 22.63
C LEU A 190 12.06 3.16 21.49
N VAL A 191 10.76 2.97 21.25
CA VAL A 191 10.27 2.13 20.14
C VAL A 191 10.68 2.72 18.79
N GLY A 192 10.47 4.02 18.58
CA GLY A 192 10.82 4.70 17.33
C GLY A 192 12.32 4.73 17.03
N SER A 193 13.19 4.85 18.04
CA SER A 193 14.65 4.93 17.84
C SER A 193 15.35 3.58 17.65
N ASN A 194 14.69 2.45 17.94
CA ASN A 194 15.29 1.11 17.84
C ASN A 194 14.63 0.21 16.78
N GLY A 195 13.63 0.71 16.05
CA GLY A 195 13.05 0.02 14.90
C GLY A 195 12.23 -1.24 15.23
N MET A 196 12.10 -2.13 14.24
CA MET A 196 11.14 -3.25 14.27
C MET A 196 11.36 -4.25 15.41
N GLU A 197 12.60 -4.48 15.84
CA GLU A 197 12.93 -5.43 16.92
C GLU A 197 12.27 -5.03 18.24
N VAL A 198 12.40 -3.75 18.61
CA VAL A 198 11.79 -3.21 19.83
C VAL A 198 10.28 -3.02 19.65
N PHE A 199 9.81 -2.53 18.49
CA PHE A 199 8.38 -2.45 18.18
C PHE A 199 7.67 -3.80 18.35
N SER A 200 8.24 -4.87 17.80
CA SER A 200 7.61 -6.20 17.84
C SER A 200 7.50 -6.73 19.27
N LYS A 201 8.52 -6.52 20.11
CA LYS A 201 8.47 -6.92 21.53
C LYS A 201 7.49 -6.05 22.33
N TYR A 202 7.51 -4.74 22.12
CA TYR A 202 6.56 -3.76 22.69
C TYR A 202 5.10 -4.13 22.40
N PHE A 203 4.77 -4.27 21.12
CA PHE A 203 3.40 -4.51 20.67
C PHE A 203 2.91 -5.92 21.06
N ARG A 204 3.77 -6.96 21.03
CA ARG A 204 3.42 -8.29 21.57
C ARG A 204 3.12 -8.25 23.07
N ARG A 205 3.88 -7.50 23.87
CA ARG A 205 3.65 -7.33 25.32
C ARG A 205 2.31 -6.61 25.57
N LEU A 206 2.05 -5.50 24.88
CA LEU A 206 0.77 -4.79 24.93
C LEU A 206 -0.42 -5.68 24.58
N LEU A 207 -0.35 -6.40 23.46
CA LEU A 207 -1.44 -7.24 22.98
C LEU A 207 -1.70 -8.44 23.90
N SER A 208 -0.64 -9.05 24.42
CA SER A 208 -0.76 -10.18 25.37
C SER A 208 -1.34 -9.76 26.72
N GLY A 209 -0.89 -8.61 27.27
CA GLY A 209 -1.38 -8.09 28.55
C GLY A 209 -2.84 -7.61 28.50
N ASN A 210 -3.31 -7.19 27.33
CA ASN A 210 -4.69 -6.73 27.10
C ASN A 210 -5.58 -7.78 26.42
N ALA A 211 -5.09 -9.00 26.20
CA ALA A 211 -5.84 -10.08 25.56
C ALA A 211 -7.25 -10.29 26.14
N PRO A 212 -7.49 -10.26 27.47
CA PRO A 212 -8.83 -10.45 28.04
C PRO A 212 -9.83 -9.34 27.71
N GLN A 213 -9.35 -8.14 27.31
CA GLN A 213 -10.22 -7.04 26.89
C GLN A 213 -10.64 -7.15 25.42
N ILE A 214 -9.88 -7.89 24.61
CA ILE A 214 -10.05 -7.97 23.15
C ILE A 214 -10.70 -9.29 22.74
N PHE A 215 -10.29 -10.40 23.37
CA PHE A 215 -10.68 -11.76 22.99
C PHE A 215 -11.56 -12.40 24.08
N PRO A 216 -12.89 -12.49 23.87
CA PRO A 216 -13.80 -13.16 24.78
C PRO A 216 -13.37 -14.61 25.07
N GLY A 217 -13.48 -15.04 26.33
CA GLY A 217 -13.08 -16.39 26.77
C GLY A 217 -11.63 -16.53 27.22
N THR A 218 -10.80 -15.48 27.15
CA THR A 218 -9.44 -15.49 27.72
C THR A 218 -9.51 -15.43 29.25
N ASN A 219 -9.39 -16.57 29.93
CA ASN A 219 -9.44 -16.70 31.40
C ASN A 219 -8.22 -16.10 32.17
N LYS A 220 -7.53 -15.10 31.59
CA LYS A 220 -6.42 -14.40 32.26
C LYS A 220 -6.92 -13.10 32.87
N VAL A 221 -6.37 -12.73 34.02
CA VAL A 221 -6.57 -11.39 34.60
C VAL A 221 -5.79 -10.39 33.75
N VAL A 222 -6.35 -9.20 33.53
CA VAL A 222 -5.65 -8.09 32.86
C VAL A 222 -4.44 -7.67 33.71
N GLU A 223 -3.22 -7.85 33.20
CA GLU A 223 -1.99 -7.61 33.98
C GLU A 223 -1.81 -6.12 34.36
N ASN A 224 -2.05 -5.21 33.41
CA ASN A 224 -2.06 -3.77 33.65
C ASN A 224 -2.99 -3.06 32.66
N ALA A 225 -4.17 -2.63 33.11
CA ALA A 225 -5.12 -1.91 32.26
C ALA A 225 -4.62 -0.52 31.81
N GLY A 226 -3.68 0.09 32.54
CA GLY A 226 -3.18 1.44 32.27
C GLY A 226 -2.35 1.58 30.99
N ASN A 227 -1.99 0.47 30.33
CA ASN A 227 -1.30 0.48 29.05
C ASN A 227 -2.23 0.20 27.84
N TYR A 228 -3.50 -0.13 28.06
CA TYR A 228 -4.48 -0.33 26.98
C TYR A 228 -4.61 0.88 26.02
N PRO A 229 -4.59 2.15 26.46
CA PRO A 229 -4.67 3.28 25.54
C PRO A 229 -3.49 3.37 24.57
N LEU A 230 -2.31 2.84 24.93
CA LEU A 230 -1.17 2.74 24.00
C LEU A 230 -1.49 1.80 22.84
N LEU A 231 -2.13 0.67 23.12
CA LEU A 231 -2.55 -0.28 22.09
C LEU A 231 -3.61 0.35 21.16
N VAL A 232 -4.55 1.12 21.72
CA VAL A 232 -5.52 1.89 20.91
C VAL A 232 -4.80 2.94 20.03
N GLN A 233 -3.80 3.65 20.56
CA GLN A 233 -2.97 4.57 19.77
C GLN A 233 -2.23 3.86 18.63
N GLU A 234 -1.63 2.68 18.86
CA GLU A 234 -0.97 1.92 17.78
C GLU A 234 -1.96 1.51 16.68
N MET A 235 -3.21 1.21 17.02
CA MET A 235 -4.24 0.89 16.04
C MET A 235 -4.76 2.13 15.31
N GLN A 236 -4.85 3.29 15.97
CA GLN A 236 -5.21 4.56 15.33
C GLN A 236 -4.12 5.06 14.36
N LYS A 237 -2.83 4.83 14.68
CA LYS A 237 -1.70 5.16 13.79
C LYS A 237 -1.77 4.48 12.42
N VAL A 238 -2.59 3.42 12.24
CA VAL A 238 -2.79 2.74 10.95
C VAL A 238 -3.23 3.71 9.84
N SER A 239 -3.96 4.78 10.17
CA SER A 239 -4.40 5.80 9.21
C SER A 239 -3.40 6.95 8.97
N GLN A 240 -2.34 7.01 9.79
CA GLN A 240 -1.40 8.15 9.86
C GLN A 240 -0.01 7.76 9.36
N ASP A 241 0.43 6.52 9.63
CA ASP A 241 1.71 5.97 9.22
C ASP A 241 1.49 4.81 8.23
N MET A 242 2.01 4.99 7.01
CA MET A 242 1.91 4.07 5.87
C MET A 242 2.48 2.66 6.15
N ASP A 243 3.41 2.55 7.09
CA ASP A 243 4.04 1.30 7.50
C ASP A 243 3.41 0.68 8.75
N GLN A 244 2.55 1.39 9.50
CA GLN A 244 2.02 0.89 10.76
C GLN A 244 1.21 -0.40 10.61
N ALA A 245 0.35 -0.47 9.59
CA ALA A 245 -0.37 -1.70 9.24
C ALA A 245 0.58 -2.90 9.04
N ARG A 246 1.72 -2.66 8.39
CA ARG A 246 2.75 -3.66 8.11
C ARG A 246 3.50 -4.06 9.38
N LYS A 247 3.93 -3.09 10.20
CA LYS A 247 4.59 -3.32 11.50
C LYS A 247 3.73 -4.20 12.41
N ILE A 248 2.42 -3.94 12.48
CA ILE A 248 1.45 -4.74 13.26
C ILE A 248 1.33 -6.17 12.69
N ALA A 249 1.14 -6.32 11.38
CA ALA A 249 0.99 -7.63 10.73
C ALA A 249 2.26 -8.49 10.87
N GLU A 250 3.45 -7.95 10.59
CA GLU A 250 4.74 -8.63 10.79
C GLU A 250 4.99 -9.00 12.26
N THR A 251 4.53 -8.18 13.21
CA THR A 251 4.64 -8.47 14.63
C THR A 251 3.78 -9.68 15.04
N ILE A 252 2.57 -9.80 14.47
CA ILE A 252 1.63 -10.90 14.75
C ILE A 252 1.95 -12.17 13.93
N ASP A 253 2.77 -12.08 12.88
CA ASP A 253 3.23 -13.21 12.05
C ASP A 253 4.23 -14.12 12.76
N THR A 254 3.81 -14.70 13.88
CA THR A 254 4.56 -15.66 14.70
C THR A 254 3.62 -16.68 15.32
N SER A 255 4.15 -17.82 15.74
CA SER A 255 3.48 -18.78 16.63
C SER A 255 3.97 -18.70 18.09
N GLU A 256 4.84 -17.72 18.41
CA GLU A 256 5.38 -17.50 19.76
C GLU A 256 4.29 -16.99 20.73
N GLY A 257 3.67 -17.91 21.46
CA GLY A 257 2.70 -17.61 22.51
C GLY A 257 1.27 -17.98 22.12
N ASP A 258 0.49 -18.38 23.12
CA ASP A 258 -0.83 -19.03 22.95
C ASP A 258 -1.83 -18.18 22.14
N ILE A 259 -1.92 -16.88 22.46
CA ILE A 259 -2.73 -15.90 21.71
C ILE A 259 -2.29 -15.77 20.24
N PHE A 260 -1.00 -15.89 19.95
CA PHE A 260 -0.49 -15.74 18.58
C PHE A 260 -0.71 -17.01 17.77
N ARG A 261 -0.51 -18.20 18.34
CA ARG A 261 -0.72 -19.48 17.63
C ARG A 261 -2.10 -19.53 16.96
N ASP A 262 -3.17 -19.29 17.71
CA ASP A 262 -4.55 -19.41 17.22
C ASP A 262 -5.23 -18.04 16.96
N PHE A 263 -4.44 -17.00 16.69
CA PHE A 263 -4.86 -15.59 16.64
C PHE A 263 -6.16 -15.32 15.86
N ASP A 264 -7.18 -14.79 16.55
CA ASP A 264 -8.47 -14.42 15.97
C ASP A 264 -8.42 -13.02 15.34
N LEU A 265 -8.00 -12.97 14.08
CA LEU A 265 -7.92 -11.73 13.31
C LEU A 265 -9.28 -11.01 13.17
N SER A 266 -10.42 -11.71 13.19
CA SER A 266 -11.72 -11.04 13.03
C SER A 266 -12.07 -10.27 14.29
N THR A 267 -12.05 -10.94 15.45
CA THR A 267 -12.31 -10.32 16.75
C THR A 267 -11.33 -9.19 17.03
N PHE A 268 -10.04 -9.38 16.72
CA PHE A 268 -9.02 -8.33 16.85
C PHE A 268 -9.37 -7.07 16.06
N VAL A 269 -9.72 -7.20 14.77
CA VAL A 269 -9.98 -6.04 13.90
C VAL A 269 -11.32 -5.37 14.23
N ASP A 270 -12.34 -6.13 14.58
CA ASP A 270 -13.66 -5.60 14.89
C ASP A 270 -13.71 -4.89 16.26
N HIS A 271 -12.84 -5.30 17.21
CA HIS A 271 -12.69 -4.66 18.52
C HIS A 271 -12.29 -3.17 18.43
N PHE A 272 -11.32 -2.84 17.58
CA PHE A 272 -10.83 -1.46 17.44
C PHE A 272 -11.70 -0.54 16.58
N LYS A 273 -12.72 -1.08 15.90
CA LYS A 273 -13.73 -0.32 15.13
C LYS A 273 -13.12 0.71 14.16
N LEU A 274 -12.04 0.31 13.49
CA LEU A 274 -11.35 1.15 12.50
C LEU A 274 -12.31 1.56 11.37
N ASP A 275 -12.10 2.77 10.83
CA ASP A 275 -12.76 3.20 9.59
C ASP A 275 -12.54 2.15 8.47
N PRO A 276 -13.52 1.88 7.59
CA PRO A 276 -13.37 0.87 6.53
C PRO A 276 -12.11 1.01 5.66
N ILE A 277 -11.60 2.23 5.40
CA ILE A 277 -10.32 2.42 4.69
C ILE A 277 -9.15 1.89 5.52
N SER A 278 -9.10 2.25 6.80
CA SER A 278 -8.05 1.80 7.74
C SER A 278 -8.12 0.31 8.04
N LYS A 279 -9.34 -0.24 8.16
CA LYS A 279 -9.58 -1.68 8.27
C LYS A 279 -9.04 -2.43 7.05
N VAL A 280 -9.31 -1.94 5.83
CA VAL A 280 -8.76 -2.54 4.61
C VAL A 280 -7.24 -2.41 4.54
N ALA A 281 -6.66 -1.26 4.88
CA ALA A 281 -5.20 -1.09 4.93
C ALA A 281 -4.51 -2.12 5.85
N LEU A 282 -5.07 -2.36 7.05
CA LEU A 282 -4.59 -3.37 7.99
C LEU A 282 -4.76 -4.80 7.46
N ILE A 283 -5.95 -5.13 6.95
CA ILE A 283 -6.25 -6.47 6.41
C ILE A 283 -5.36 -6.80 5.20
N LEU A 284 -5.04 -5.82 4.35
CA LEU A 284 -4.12 -6.00 3.22
C LEU A 284 -2.70 -6.33 3.69
N ALA A 285 -2.22 -5.73 4.80
CA ALA A 285 -0.95 -6.13 5.40
C ALA A 285 -0.98 -7.59 5.88
N PHE A 286 -2.08 -8.05 6.49
CA PHE A 286 -2.27 -9.45 6.84
C PHE A 286 -2.40 -10.42 5.64
N LYS A 287 -2.63 -9.94 4.41
CA LYS A 287 -2.52 -10.78 3.21
C LYS A 287 -1.07 -11.04 2.78
N SER A 288 -0.11 -10.26 3.28
CA SER A 288 1.32 -10.35 2.91
C SER A 288 2.19 -11.09 3.94
N VAL A 289 1.62 -11.61 5.02
CA VAL A 289 2.35 -12.35 6.07
C VAL A 289 2.71 -13.78 5.64
N SER A 290 3.70 -14.40 6.28
CA SER A 290 4.14 -15.75 5.93
C SER A 290 3.05 -16.80 6.23
N ARG A 291 2.40 -16.68 7.39
CA ARG A 291 1.36 -17.60 7.87
C ARG A 291 0.14 -17.71 6.95
N ALA A 292 -0.08 -18.91 6.42
CA ALA A 292 -1.19 -19.21 5.51
C ALA A 292 -2.58 -19.10 6.16
N ASP A 293 -2.69 -19.38 7.46
CA ASP A 293 -3.95 -19.28 8.20
C ASP A 293 -4.37 -17.80 8.37
N LEU A 294 -3.43 -16.92 8.75
CA LEU A 294 -3.66 -15.47 8.83
C LEU A 294 -4.03 -14.89 7.47
N ARG A 295 -3.30 -15.25 6.39
CA ARG A 295 -3.65 -14.84 5.02
C ARG A 295 -5.06 -15.28 4.62
N THR A 296 -5.48 -16.48 5.01
CA THR A 296 -6.83 -16.99 4.71
C THR A 296 -7.90 -16.23 5.48
N LYS A 297 -7.69 -15.95 6.78
CA LYS A 297 -8.59 -15.11 7.59
C LYS A 297 -8.69 -13.69 7.00
N ALA A 298 -7.56 -13.09 6.63
CA ALA A 298 -7.50 -11.75 6.04
C ALA A 298 -8.27 -11.66 4.70
N ASP A 299 -8.11 -12.65 3.83
CA ASP A 299 -8.79 -12.70 2.53
C ASP A 299 -10.32 -12.88 2.66
N ALA A 300 -10.77 -13.64 3.67
CA ALA A 300 -12.19 -13.74 4.01
C ALA A 300 -12.77 -12.40 4.50
N ILE A 301 -12.08 -11.72 5.43
CA ILE A 301 -12.49 -10.41 5.96
C ILE A 301 -12.46 -9.34 4.85
N LEU A 302 -11.47 -9.38 3.96
CA LEU A 302 -11.39 -8.43 2.83
C LEU A 302 -12.59 -8.58 1.90
N SER A 303 -12.95 -9.83 1.56
CA SER A 303 -14.04 -10.14 0.64
C SER A 303 -15.41 -9.64 1.13
N THR A 304 -15.64 -9.60 2.44
CA THR A 304 -16.87 -9.05 3.06
C THR A 304 -16.79 -7.55 3.31
N SER A 305 -15.59 -6.96 3.40
CA SER A 305 -15.41 -5.53 3.71
C SER A 305 -15.52 -4.59 2.50
N VAL A 306 -15.45 -5.11 1.26
CA VAL A 306 -15.46 -4.31 0.02
C VAL A 306 -16.59 -3.26 -0.06
N PRO A 307 -17.87 -3.56 0.27
CA PRO A 307 -18.94 -2.56 0.16
C PRO A 307 -18.75 -1.37 1.11
N GLN A 308 -18.32 -1.64 2.35
CA GLN A 308 -18.08 -0.60 3.36
C GLN A 308 -16.83 0.22 3.02
N PHE A 309 -15.80 -0.43 2.44
CA PHE A 309 -14.61 0.24 1.93
C PHE A 309 -14.94 1.24 0.82
N PHE A 310 -15.72 0.84 -0.19
CA PHE A 310 -16.14 1.74 -1.27
C PHE A 310 -17.04 2.87 -0.76
N GLN A 311 -17.90 2.60 0.24
CA GLN A 311 -18.71 3.65 0.87
C GLN A 311 -17.84 4.68 1.61
N SER A 312 -16.88 4.26 2.44
CA SER A 312 -15.97 5.18 3.14
C SER A 312 -15.03 5.92 2.18
N LEU A 313 -14.57 5.27 1.09
CA LEU A 313 -13.83 5.96 0.03
C LEU A 313 -14.65 7.12 -0.56
N SER A 314 -15.89 6.85 -0.98
CA SER A 314 -16.72 7.84 -1.69
C SER A 314 -17.29 8.97 -0.82
N ALA A 315 -17.44 8.77 0.49
CA ALA A 315 -18.04 9.74 1.40
C ALA A 315 -17.04 10.19 2.48
N VAL A 316 -16.79 11.50 2.53
CA VAL A 316 -15.98 12.11 3.61
C VAL A 316 -16.79 12.13 4.92
N SER A 317 -16.18 11.68 6.01
CA SER A 317 -16.78 11.61 7.35
C SER A 317 -15.80 12.10 8.43
N ASP A 318 -16.28 12.32 9.66
CA ASP A 318 -15.41 12.61 10.80
C ASP A 318 -14.38 11.51 11.09
N SER A 319 -14.61 10.26 10.66
CA SER A 319 -13.67 9.15 10.83
C SER A 319 -12.57 9.09 9.77
N ASN A 320 -12.74 9.75 8.62
CA ASN A 320 -11.85 9.62 7.46
C ASN A 320 -11.40 10.95 6.82
N LYS A 321 -11.89 12.10 7.27
CA LYS A 321 -11.56 13.42 6.69
C LYS A 321 -10.06 13.77 6.77
N ASP A 322 -9.40 13.34 7.85
CA ASP A 322 -7.98 13.64 8.11
C ASP A 322 -7.00 12.64 7.47
N PHE A 323 -7.51 11.68 6.68
CA PHE A 323 -6.68 10.70 5.97
C PHE A 323 -5.96 11.34 4.78
N SER A 324 -4.63 11.21 4.74
CA SER A 324 -3.82 11.75 3.65
C SER A 324 -4.09 11.05 2.32
N SER A 325 -3.99 11.79 1.22
CA SER A 325 -4.13 11.24 -0.14
C SER A 325 -3.12 10.13 -0.43
N SER A 326 -1.91 10.23 0.14
CA SER A 326 -0.89 9.17 0.07
C SER A 326 -1.35 7.89 0.78
N PHE A 327 -1.88 7.99 2.00
CA PHE A 327 -2.40 6.81 2.72
C PHE A 327 -3.57 6.13 1.98
N ILE A 328 -4.52 6.92 1.46
CA ILE A 328 -5.66 6.40 0.69
C ILE A 328 -5.16 5.76 -0.60
N GLY A 329 -4.28 6.43 -1.36
CA GLY A 329 -3.74 5.90 -2.61
C GLY A 329 -2.91 4.63 -2.41
N LEU A 330 -2.07 4.58 -1.38
CA LEU A 330 -1.32 3.38 -1.00
C LEU A 330 -2.24 2.20 -0.62
N THR A 331 -3.37 2.49 0.04
CA THR A 331 -4.39 1.49 0.37
C THR A 331 -5.08 0.95 -0.91
N ILE A 332 -5.40 1.83 -1.86
CA ILE A 332 -5.93 1.46 -3.18
C ILE A 332 -4.92 0.62 -3.98
N GLU A 333 -3.66 1.03 -4.04
CA GLU A 333 -2.57 0.28 -4.68
C GLU A 333 -2.43 -1.12 -4.08
N ARG A 334 -2.36 -1.23 -2.75
CA ARG A 334 -2.27 -2.53 -2.05
C ARG A 334 -3.50 -3.40 -2.30
N PHE A 335 -4.70 -2.80 -2.41
CA PHE A 335 -5.94 -3.50 -2.76
C PHE A 335 -5.91 -4.07 -4.18
N ILE A 336 -5.40 -3.30 -5.15
CA ILE A 336 -5.30 -3.72 -6.56
C ILE A 336 -4.34 -4.90 -6.72
N PHE A 337 -3.19 -4.91 -6.02
CA PHE A 337 -2.23 -6.02 -6.09
C PHE A 337 -2.59 -7.22 -5.20
N ASN A 338 -3.40 -7.05 -4.16
CA ASN A 338 -3.84 -8.13 -3.26
C ASN A 338 -5.38 -8.26 -3.24
N PRO A 339 -6.03 -8.39 -4.40
CA PRO A 339 -7.48 -8.26 -4.52
C PRO A 339 -8.21 -9.39 -3.78
N PRO A 340 -9.45 -9.16 -3.30
CA PRO A 340 -10.29 -10.24 -2.80
C PRO A 340 -10.69 -11.18 -3.94
N ARG A 341 -10.98 -12.46 -3.64
CA ARG A 341 -11.29 -13.49 -4.65
C ARG A 341 -12.50 -13.16 -5.53
N ASN A 342 -13.39 -12.29 -5.08
CA ASN A 342 -14.58 -11.85 -5.80
C ASN A 342 -14.35 -10.61 -6.68
N LEU A 343 -13.12 -10.08 -6.80
CA LEU A 343 -12.85 -8.92 -7.65
C LEU A 343 -13.17 -9.24 -9.12
N ASN A 344 -14.10 -8.47 -9.69
CA ASN A 344 -14.48 -8.50 -11.10
C ASN A 344 -14.48 -7.06 -11.66
N ASP A 345 -14.69 -6.90 -12.96
CA ASP A 345 -14.63 -5.58 -13.62
C ASP A 345 -15.69 -4.59 -13.12
N ASP A 346 -16.79 -5.09 -12.55
CA ASP A 346 -17.79 -4.26 -11.90
C ASP A 346 -17.28 -3.65 -10.59
N LEU A 347 -16.60 -4.44 -9.76
CA LEU A 347 -15.92 -3.94 -8.57
C LEU A 347 -14.72 -3.05 -8.91
N LYS A 348 -13.99 -3.29 -10.02
CA LYS A 348 -12.96 -2.37 -10.52
C LYS A 348 -13.56 -1.00 -10.87
N ARG A 349 -14.64 -0.97 -11.66
CA ARG A 349 -15.37 0.27 -12.00
C ARG A 349 -15.88 0.99 -10.76
N LYS A 350 -16.42 0.25 -9.78
CA LYS A 350 -16.88 0.81 -8.49
C LYS A 350 -15.75 1.39 -7.64
N LEU A 351 -14.57 0.77 -7.62
CA LEU A 351 -13.38 1.32 -6.93
C LEU A 351 -12.95 2.65 -7.57
N ILE A 352 -12.82 2.69 -8.90
CA ILE A 352 -12.45 3.91 -9.66
C ILE A 352 -13.47 5.03 -9.39
N TYR A 353 -14.76 4.72 -9.45
CA TYR A 353 -15.83 5.67 -9.15
C TYR A 353 -15.74 6.16 -7.70
N ALA A 354 -15.67 5.27 -6.71
CA ALA A 354 -15.62 5.64 -5.30
C ALA A 354 -14.41 6.52 -4.94
N ALA A 355 -13.23 6.20 -5.47
CA ALA A 355 -12.01 6.96 -5.25
C ALA A 355 -12.09 8.39 -5.83
N ARG A 356 -12.71 8.56 -7.00
CA ARG A 356 -12.88 9.89 -7.64
C ARG A 356 -14.02 10.71 -7.01
N MET A 357 -15.14 10.07 -6.68
CA MET A 357 -16.31 10.73 -6.06
C MET A 357 -15.96 11.49 -4.79
N ARG A 358 -15.01 10.98 -3.99
CA ARG A 358 -14.53 11.61 -2.76
C ARG A 358 -14.16 13.10 -2.95
N TYR A 359 -13.48 13.40 -4.06
CA TYR A 359 -12.95 14.73 -4.36
C TYR A 359 -13.97 15.56 -5.15
N GLN A 360 -14.73 14.93 -6.05
CA GLN A 360 -15.82 15.58 -6.80
C GLN A 360 -16.91 16.17 -5.89
N VAL A 361 -17.25 15.50 -4.78
CA VAL A 361 -18.22 16.03 -3.79
C VAL A 361 -17.72 17.30 -3.09
N SER A 362 -16.41 17.52 -3.06
CA SER A 362 -15.77 18.71 -2.47
C SER A 362 -15.33 19.76 -3.50
N ASP A 363 -15.74 19.60 -4.77
CA ASP A 363 -15.29 20.42 -5.92
C ASP A 363 -13.75 20.52 -6.02
N ALA A 364 -13.07 19.42 -5.66
CA ALA A 364 -11.62 19.32 -5.61
C ALA A 364 -11.10 18.37 -6.70
N ASP A 365 -9.94 18.70 -7.27
CA ASP A 365 -9.21 17.81 -8.17
C ASP A 365 -8.78 16.51 -7.46
N VAL A 366 -8.77 15.41 -8.21
CA VAL A 366 -8.33 14.11 -7.70
C VAL A 366 -6.80 14.14 -7.51
N PRO A 367 -6.26 13.89 -6.31
CA PRO A 367 -4.82 13.97 -6.05
C PRO A 367 -4.02 12.95 -6.87
N ALA A 368 -2.79 13.34 -7.23
CA ALA A 368 -1.89 12.55 -8.06
C ALA A 368 -1.61 11.15 -7.49
N GLU A 369 -1.55 11.02 -6.16
CA GLU A 369 -1.37 9.76 -5.43
C GLU A 369 -2.52 8.78 -5.67
N ILE A 370 -3.76 9.29 -5.84
CA ILE A 370 -4.96 8.49 -6.08
C ILE A 370 -5.03 8.07 -7.54
N GLU A 371 -4.82 8.99 -8.49
CA GLU A 371 -4.77 8.66 -9.92
C GLU A 371 -3.63 7.69 -10.25
N ALA A 372 -2.45 7.84 -9.63
CA ALA A 372 -1.34 6.90 -9.76
C ALA A 372 -1.69 5.50 -9.21
N ALA A 373 -2.40 5.44 -8.07
CA ALA A 373 -2.86 4.18 -7.50
C ALA A 373 -3.90 3.48 -8.40
N LEU A 374 -4.85 4.22 -8.98
CA LEU A 374 -5.85 3.66 -9.91
C LEU A 374 -5.19 3.10 -11.20
N GLN A 375 -4.09 3.71 -11.66
CA GLN A 375 -3.32 3.22 -12.81
C GLN A 375 -2.61 1.88 -12.53
N MET A 376 -2.54 1.40 -11.28
CA MET A 376 -1.98 0.07 -10.95
C MET A 376 -2.72 -1.10 -11.60
N PHE A 377 -3.97 -0.90 -12.05
CA PHE A 377 -4.68 -1.88 -12.86
C PHE A 377 -3.94 -2.23 -14.17
N ALA A 378 -3.25 -1.26 -14.80
CA ALA A 378 -2.44 -1.50 -16.01
C ALA A 378 -1.23 -2.43 -15.76
N PHE A 379 -0.79 -2.54 -14.50
CA PHE A 379 0.34 -3.37 -14.08
C PHE A 379 -0.11 -4.63 -13.30
N SER A 380 -1.39 -5.00 -13.39
CA SER A 380 -1.95 -6.15 -12.66
C SER A 380 -1.91 -7.48 -13.44
N ASP A 381 -1.48 -7.49 -14.70
CA ASP A 381 -1.39 -8.72 -15.52
C ASP A 381 -0.38 -9.73 -14.92
N PRO A 382 -0.78 -10.99 -14.63
CA PRO A 382 0.13 -12.05 -14.20
C PRO A 382 1.29 -12.33 -15.15
N ARG A 383 1.16 -12.03 -16.45
CA ARG A 383 2.18 -12.24 -17.49
C ARG A 383 3.40 -11.32 -17.36
N LEU A 384 3.31 -10.26 -16.55
CA LEU A 384 4.43 -9.36 -16.26
C LEU A 384 5.39 -10.02 -15.25
N THR A 385 6.09 -11.09 -15.64
CA THR A 385 6.92 -11.92 -14.77
C THR A 385 8.02 -11.12 -14.06
N LEU A 386 8.65 -10.16 -14.75
CA LEU A 386 9.65 -9.27 -14.18
C LEU A 386 9.07 -8.46 -13.02
N LEU A 387 7.89 -7.90 -13.23
CA LEU A 387 7.18 -7.16 -12.18
C LEU A 387 6.82 -8.06 -10.99
N ARG A 388 6.45 -9.33 -11.21
CA ARG A 388 6.16 -10.27 -10.10
C ARG A 388 7.40 -10.63 -9.28
N GLN A 389 8.56 -10.82 -9.92
CA GLN A 389 9.82 -11.02 -9.18
C GLN A 389 10.22 -9.78 -8.38
N ILE A 390 10.14 -8.59 -8.99
CA ILE A 390 10.38 -7.30 -8.34
C ILE A 390 9.50 -7.14 -7.09
N GLN A 391 8.20 -7.41 -7.21
CA GLN A 391 7.25 -7.32 -6.10
C GLN A 391 7.51 -8.36 -5.00
N GLY A 392 7.75 -9.63 -5.36
CA GLY A 392 7.94 -10.72 -4.41
C GLY A 392 9.24 -10.61 -3.60
N ARG A 393 10.33 -10.16 -4.25
CA ARG A 393 11.63 -9.88 -3.61
C ARG A 393 11.65 -8.54 -2.86
N GLY A 394 10.78 -7.60 -3.26
CA GLY A 394 10.64 -6.28 -2.65
C GLY A 394 11.84 -5.35 -2.91
N PRO A 395 11.98 -4.24 -2.15
CA PRO A 395 12.99 -3.21 -2.40
C PRO A 395 14.45 -3.72 -2.44
N ARG A 396 14.74 -4.86 -1.81
CA ARG A 396 16.06 -5.52 -1.85
C ARG A 396 16.51 -5.90 -3.27
N SER A 397 15.59 -6.06 -4.21
CA SER A 397 15.90 -6.31 -5.64
C SER A 397 16.68 -5.17 -6.30
N PHE A 398 16.70 -3.97 -5.69
CA PHE A 398 17.36 -2.77 -6.21
C PHE A 398 18.45 -2.25 -5.26
N ALA A 399 19.00 -3.14 -4.41
CA ALA A 399 20.14 -2.80 -3.55
C ALA A 399 21.46 -2.67 -4.33
N SER A 400 21.58 -3.34 -5.48
CA SER A 400 22.74 -3.27 -6.39
C SER A 400 22.33 -3.65 -7.81
N LYS A 401 23.22 -3.42 -8.80
CA LYS A 401 23.04 -3.92 -10.18
C LYS A 401 22.88 -5.45 -10.21
N ASP A 402 23.65 -6.17 -9.38
CA ASP A 402 23.59 -7.64 -9.30
C ASP A 402 22.24 -8.13 -8.77
N ALA A 403 21.65 -7.42 -7.80
CA ALA A 403 20.33 -7.74 -7.27
C ALA A 403 19.21 -7.55 -8.33
N VAL A 404 19.36 -6.54 -9.20
CA VAL A 404 18.47 -6.30 -10.34
C VAL A 404 18.66 -7.39 -11.40
N LEU A 405 19.90 -7.73 -11.74
CA LEU A 405 20.23 -8.79 -12.69
C LEU A 405 19.70 -10.15 -12.25
N ASP A 406 19.83 -10.50 -10.97
CA ASP A 406 19.25 -11.71 -10.38
C ASP A 406 17.71 -11.68 -10.39
N ALA A 407 17.08 -10.53 -10.14
CA ALA A 407 15.63 -10.38 -10.28
C ALA A 407 15.14 -10.58 -11.73
N ILE A 408 15.86 -10.03 -12.72
CA ILE A 408 15.57 -10.26 -14.14
C ILE A 408 15.79 -11.74 -14.48
N THR A 409 16.93 -12.33 -14.12
CA THR A 409 17.26 -13.73 -14.42
C THR A 409 16.23 -14.71 -13.81
N ALA A 410 15.78 -14.46 -12.58
CA ALA A 410 14.75 -15.26 -11.92
C ALA A 410 13.34 -15.10 -12.51
N SER A 411 13.14 -14.15 -13.42
CA SER A 411 11.86 -13.93 -14.12
C SER A 411 11.69 -14.81 -15.37
N GLY A 412 12.72 -15.58 -15.73
CA GLY A 412 12.71 -16.50 -16.88
C GLY A 412 13.39 -15.93 -18.14
N PRO A 413 13.46 -16.71 -19.23
CA PRO A 413 14.15 -16.30 -20.46
C PRO A 413 13.53 -15.06 -21.12
N ASP A 414 12.20 -14.91 -21.03
CA ASP A 414 11.45 -13.80 -21.63
C ASP A 414 11.52 -12.49 -20.79
N ALA A 415 12.30 -12.47 -19.71
CA ALA A 415 12.41 -11.31 -18.82
C ALA A 415 13.13 -10.12 -19.47
N TYR A 416 14.07 -10.39 -20.37
CA TYR A 416 14.78 -9.40 -21.19
C TYR A 416 13.97 -9.00 -22.45
N ASN A 417 12.67 -8.83 -22.29
CA ASN A 417 11.74 -8.32 -23.31
C ASN A 417 11.45 -6.84 -23.06
N GLU A 418 11.40 -6.03 -24.12
CA GLU A 418 11.08 -4.61 -24.04
C GLU A 418 9.75 -4.33 -23.30
N GLU A 419 8.74 -5.21 -23.44
CA GLU A 419 7.47 -5.09 -22.72
C GLU A 419 7.66 -5.25 -21.20
N GLN A 420 8.40 -6.27 -20.76
CA GLN A 420 8.63 -6.54 -19.34
C GLN A 420 9.36 -5.37 -18.68
N ILE A 421 10.40 -4.88 -19.37
CA ILE A 421 11.24 -3.76 -18.89
C ILE A 421 10.44 -2.45 -18.86
N ALA A 422 9.65 -2.16 -19.90
CA ALA A 422 8.80 -0.98 -19.94
C ALA A 422 7.78 -0.96 -18.79
N ASN A 423 7.08 -2.08 -18.55
CA ASN A 423 6.13 -2.19 -17.45
C ASN A 423 6.82 -2.11 -16.07
N ALA A 424 8.04 -2.66 -15.93
CA ALA A 424 8.82 -2.55 -14.69
C ALA A 424 9.25 -1.11 -14.41
N ILE A 425 9.75 -0.38 -15.42
CA ILE A 425 10.08 1.05 -15.31
C ILE A 425 8.84 1.84 -14.90
N LEU A 426 7.72 1.72 -15.64
CA LEU A 426 6.49 2.44 -15.31
C LEU A 426 5.98 2.12 -13.91
N PHE A 427 5.99 0.84 -13.50
CA PHE A 427 5.62 0.47 -12.15
C PHE A 427 6.45 1.19 -11.08
N MET A 428 7.77 1.31 -11.24
CA MET A 428 8.64 2.06 -10.32
C MET A 428 8.38 3.58 -10.34
N ILE A 429 7.93 4.13 -11.46
CA ILE A 429 7.54 5.53 -11.61
C ILE A 429 6.22 5.82 -10.87
N TYR A 430 5.24 4.92 -11.00
CA TYR A 430 3.87 5.12 -10.50
C TYR A 430 3.62 4.65 -9.06
N SER A 431 4.16 3.50 -8.67
CA SER A 431 3.87 2.89 -7.36
C SER A 431 4.42 3.71 -6.20
N GLN A 432 3.59 3.92 -5.18
CA GLN A 432 3.96 4.64 -3.97
C GLN A 432 5.00 3.86 -3.14
N ASN A 433 4.88 2.52 -3.09
CA ASN A 433 5.86 1.67 -2.39
C ASN A 433 7.27 1.72 -3.04
N TRP A 434 7.37 2.18 -4.29
CA TRP A 434 8.60 2.15 -5.10
C TRP A 434 9.16 3.55 -5.43
N GLN A 435 8.60 4.62 -4.85
CA GLN A 435 9.10 6.00 -5.02
C GLN A 435 10.55 6.19 -4.54
N GLN A 436 10.98 5.44 -3.53
CA GLN A 436 12.35 5.47 -3.00
C GLN A 436 13.34 4.64 -3.85
N SER A 437 12.85 3.80 -4.76
CA SER A 437 13.70 3.00 -5.63
C SER A 437 14.10 3.77 -6.88
N SER A 438 15.34 3.56 -7.32
CA SER A 438 15.94 4.22 -8.49
C SER A 438 15.58 3.47 -9.78
N PRO A 439 14.70 4.00 -10.66
CA PRO A 439 14.51 3.45 -12.01
C PRO A 439 15.79 3.55 -12.85
N GLU A 440 16.68 4.50 -12.56
CA GLU A 440 18.00 4.66 -13.18
C GLU A 440 18.84 3.38 -13.02
N LEU A 441 18.77 2.71 -11.85
CA LEU A 441 19.47 1.44 -11.61
C LEU A 441 18.95 0.30 -12.50
N LEU A 442 17.65 0.24 -12.77
CA LEU A 442 17.06 -0.74 -13.69
C LEU A 442 17.59 -0.50 -15.11
N VAL A 443 17.47 0.74 -15.58
CA VAL A 443 17.88 1.15 -16.93
C VAL A 443 19.37 0.89 -17.16
N ALA A 444 20.24 1.32 -16.22
CA ALA A 444 21.67 1.10 -16.32
C ALA A 444 22.08 -0.39 -16.26
N THR A 445 21.30 -1.24 -15.56
CA THR A 445 21.54 -2.69 -15.53
C THR A 445 21.13 -3.34 -16.85
N VAL A 446 20.00 -2.94 -17.43
CA VAL A 446 19.56 -3.39 -18.76
C VAL A 446 20.56 -2.96 -19.83
N GLN A 447 20.96 -1.68 -19.84
CA GLN A 447 21.91 -1.12 -20.79
C GLN A 447 23.26 -1.87 -20.77
N GLN A 448 23.81 -2.14 -19.58
CA GLN A 448 25.07 -2.88 -19.44
C GLN A 448 25.01 -4.32 -19.97
N ASN A 449 23.82 -4.94 -20.06
CA ASN A 449 23.64 -6.31 -20.54
C ASN A 449 23.18 -6.40 -22.01
N GLN A 450 23.08 -5.27 -22.73
CA GLN A 450 22.59 -5.24 -24.12
C GLN A 450 23.44 -6.05 -25.11
N ALA A 451 24.74 -6.23 -24.85
CA ALA A 451 25.62 -7.05 -25.68
C ALA A 451 25.19 -8.53 -25.73
N THR A 452 24.50 -9.01 -24.69
CA THR A 452 23.95 -10.38 -24.61
C THR A 452 22.45 -10.40 -24.92
N HIS A 453 21.73 -9.32 -24.58
CA HIS A 453 20.28 -9.20 -24.74
C HIS A 453 19.93 -7.90 -25.50
N PRO A 454 19.93 -7.91 -26.84
CA PRO A 454 19.70 -6.70 -27.64
C PRO A 454 18.26 -6.19 -27.45
N ILE A 455 18.13 -4.92 -27.08
CA ILE A 455 16.87 -4.29 -26.68
C ILE A 455 16.70 -2.96 -27.41
N SER A 456 15.49 -2.70 -27.94
CA SER A 456 15.17 -1.41 -28.52
C SER A 456 14.53 -0.47 -27.50
N TRP A 457 15.26 0.56 -27.06
CA TRP A 457 14.72 1.62 -26.20
C TRP A 457 13.52 2.35 -26.82
N ARG A 458 13.49 2.44 -28.15
CA ARG A 458 12.35 2.96 -28.90
C ARG A 458 11.08 2.11 -28.70
N ARG A 459 11.20 0.77 -28.68
CA ARG A 459 10.07 -0.12 -28.34
C ARG A 459 9.67 -0.02 -26.87
N ILE A 460 10.63 0.13 -25.97
CA ILE A 460 10.33 0.37 -24.54
C ILE A 460 9.42 1.59 -24.38
N VAL A 461 9.70 2.69 -25.09
CA VAL A 461 8.81 3.87 -25.06
C VAL A 461 7.47 3.61 -25.75
N GLN A 462 7.41 2.84 -26.84
CA GLN A 462 6.13 2.43 -27.45
C GLN A 462 5.26 1.63 -26.46
N PHE A 463 5.83 0.81 -25.59
CA PHE A 463 5.10 0.12 -24.52
C PHE A 463 4.62 1.03 -23.37
N PHE A 464 4.94 2.33 -23.38
CA PHE A 464 4.32 3.31 -22.47
C PHE A 464 2.96 3.81 -22.97
N ASP A 465 2.63 3.58 -24.24
CA ASP A 465 1.37 3.96 -24.87
C ASP A 465 0.25 2.98 -24.49
N LYS A 466 -0.23 3.11 -23.25
CA LYS A 466 -1.26 2.25 -22.64
C LYS A 466 -2.53 3.05 -22.39
N GLU A 467 -3.68 2.55 -22.88
CA GLU A 467 -4.99 3.19 -22.72
C GLU A 467 -5.24 3.60 -21.25
N GLY A 468 -5.64 4.86 -21.05
CA GLY A 468 -5.97 5.42 -19.74
C GLY A 468 -4.79 5.78 -18.84
N LEU A 469 -3.53 5.52 -19.26
CA LEU A 469 -2.34 5.92 -18.51
C LEU A 469 -2.15 7.45 -18.54
N ARG A 470 -1.81 8.05 -17.40
CA ARG A 470 -1.66 9.51 -17.23
C ARG A 470 -0.46 9.80 -16.34
N ILE A 471 0.51 10.54 -16.85
CA ILE A 471 1.74 10.89 -16.13
C ILE A 471 1.70 12.34 -15.64
N ASN A 472 2.13 12.58 -14.41
CA ASN A 472 2.32 13.94 -13.87
C ASN A 472 3.79 14.41 -14.00
N ALA A 473 4.05 15.71 -13.82
CA ALA A 473 5.39 16.27 -13.97
C ALA A 473 6.47 15.58 -13.11
N ARG A 474 6.18 15.23 -11.85
CA ARG A 474 7.14 14.54 -10.96
C ARG A 474 7.48 13.13 -11.47
N GLN A 475 6.46 12.40 -11.95
CA GLN A 475 6.63 11.08 -12.55
C GLN A 475 7.40 11.17 -13.87
N PHE A 476 7.09 12.16 -14.70
CA PHE A 476 7.77 12.41 -15.96
C PHE A 476 9.26 12.74 -15.76
N ILE A 477 9.60 13.61 -14.80
CA ILE A 477 11.02 13.92 -14.47
C ILE A 477 11.78 12.65 -14.05
N ARG A 478 11.19 11.79 -13.20
CA ARG A 478 11.83 10.51 -12.82
C ARG A 478 12.05 9.60 -14.04
N LEU A 479 11.07 9.51 -14.94
CA LEU A 479 11.16 8.69 -16.15
C LEU A 479 12.19 9.23 -17.14
N PHE A 480 12.18 10.55 -17.36
CA PHE A 480 13.11 11.26 -18.23
C PHE A 480 14.55 11.13 -17.73
N ASN A 481 14.81 11.38 -16.44
CA ASN A 481 16.15 11.25 -15.85
C ASN A 481 16.68 9.81 -15.90
N ALA A 482 15.81 8.80 -15.79
CA ALA A 482 16.20 7.40 -15.93
C ALA A 482 16.63 7.05 -17.37
N LEU A 483 16.01 7.66 -18.39
CA LEU A 483 16.27 7.37 -19.80
C LEU A 483 17.26 8.34 -20.47
N LEU A 484 17.57 9.49 -19.86
CA LEU A 484 18.49 10.48 -20.42
C LEU A 484 19.92 9.93 -20.65
N PRO A 485 20.54 9.16 -19.74
CA PRO A 485 21.86 8.57 -19.99
C PRO A 485 21.87 7.68 -21.24
N VAL A 486 20.81 6.88 -21.43
CA VAL A 486 20.64 6.01 -22.59
C VAL A 486 20.62 6.82 -23.89
N ALA A 487 19.98 7.98 -23.91
CA ALA A 487 19.90 8.84 -25.09
C ALA A 487 21.24 9.51 -25.46
N HIS A 488 22.17 9.62 -24.51
CA HIS A 488 23.54 10.03 -24.80
C HIS A 488 24.40 8.88 -25.32
N ASP A 489 24.17 7.65 -24.84
CA ASP A 489 24.98 6.48 -25.15
C ASP A 489 24.52 5.71 -26.41
N ASP A 490 23.22 5.71 -26.75
CA ASP A 490 22.64 5.06 -27.94
C ASP A 490 22.15 6.11 -28.96
N PRO A 491 22.89 6.34 -30.07
CA PRO A 491 22.49 7.26 -31.13
C PRO A 491 21.15 6.94 -31.82
N HIS A 492 20.59 5.74 -31.65
CA HIS A 492 19.32 5.34 -32.24
C HIS A 492 18.11 5.67 -31.33
N PHE A 493 18.34 6.12 -30.10
CA PHE A 493 17.30 6.44 -29.14
C PHE A 493 17.08 7.95 -29.00
N ASP A 494 16.15 8.50 -29.79
CA ASP A 494 15.67 9.88 -29.64
C ASP A 494 14.68 9.97 -28.46
N ILE A 495 15.15 10.40 -27.29
CA ILE A 495 14.34 10.54 -26.06
C ILE A 495 13.12 11.46 -26.23
N GLN A 496 13.11 12.32 -27.26
CA GLN A 496 11.96 13.17 -27.57
C GLN A 496 10.71 12.35 -27.96
N CYS A 497 10.85 11.04 -28.25
CA CYS A 497 9.70 10.14 -28.42
C CYS A 497 8.86 9.94 -27.14
N LEU A 498 9.35 10.33 -25.95
CA LEU A 498 8.56 10.35 -24.73
C LEU A 498 7.38 11.35 -24.77
N TRP A 499 7.41 12.37 -25.63
CA TRP A 499 6.30 13.34 -25.78
C TRP A 499 5.94 13.64 -27.23
N GLY A 500 6.88 13.51 -28.17
CA GLY A 500 6.65 13.54 -29.60
C GLY A 500 6.42 12.15 -30.21
N GLY A 501 6.47 12.08 -31.53
CA GLY A 501 6.34 10.82 -32.28
C GLY A 501 4.91 10.32 -32.45
N GLU A 502 4.80 9.06 -32.88
CA GLU A 502 3.54 8.38 -33.17
C GLU A 502 3.05 7.63 -31.92
N TRP A 503 1.92 8.07 -31.39
CA TRP A 503 1.17 7.42 -30.32
C TRP A 503 -0.22 7.03 -30.83
N GLU A 504 -0.68 5.84 -30.47
CA GLU A 504 -2.04 5.33 -30.64
C GLU A 504 -3.00 6.05 -29.68
N ASN A 505 -2.69 6.10 -28.37
CA ASN A 505 -3.57 6.73 -27.38
C ASN A 505 -3.27 8.22 -27.21
N LYS A 506 -4.02 9.07 -27.92
CA LYS A 506 -3.81 10.54 -27.91
C LYS A 506 -3.93 11.20 -26.54
N ASP A 507 -4.80 10.70 -25.66
CA ASP A 507 -4.92 11.19 -24.29
C ASP A 507 -3.65 10.93 -23.46
N VAL A 508 -2.97 9.81 -23.70
CA VAL A 508 -1.70 9.45 -23.05
C VAL A 508 -0.60 10.38 -23.56
N GLN A 509 -0.48 10.53 -24.89
CA GLN A 509 0.45 11.47 -25.51
C GLN A 509 0.27 12.89 -24.96
N PHE A 510 -0.98 13.37 -24.86
CA PHE A 510 -1.28 14.69 -24.31
C PHE A 510 -0.88 14.81 -22.83
N SER A 511 -1.04 13.75 -22.03
CA SER A 511 -0.56 13.71 -20.65
C SER A 511 0.97 13.82 -20.56
N PHE A 512 1.72 13.12 -21.43
CA PHE A 512 3.18 13.20 -21.46
C PHE A 512 3.67 14.58 -21.92
N VAL A 513 3.06 15.16 -22.97
CA VAL A 513 3.36 16.54 -23.42
C VAL A 513 3.09 17.56 -22.30
N THR A 514 1.92 17.47 -21.64
CA THR A 514 1.57 18.37 -20.54
C THR A 514 2.53 18.23 -19.37
N ALA A 515 2.93 17.00 -19.03
CA ALA A 515 3.91 16.74 -17.98
C ALA A 515 5.30 17.29 -18.34
N PHE A 516 5.79 17.08 -19.57
CA PHE A 516 7.04 17.64 -20.07
C PHE A 516 7.06 19.17 -19.94
N LEU A 517 6.04 19.86 -20.47
CA LEU A 517 5.91 21.32 -20.39
C LEU A 517 5.85 21.83 -18.94
N SER A 518 5.24 21.07 -18.04
CA SER A 518 5.14 21.40 -16.61
C SER A 518 6.39 21.04 -15.79
N SER A 519 7.37 20.35 -16.39
CA SER A 519 8.53 19.80 -15.68
C SER A 519 9.73 20.75 -15.61
N ASN A 520 9.74 21.85 -16.37
CA ASN A 520 10.85 22.81 -16.45
C ASN A 520 12.22 22.14 -16.72
N ILE A 521 12.24 21.14 -17.61
CA ILE A 521 13.45 20.41 -17.99
C ILE A 521 14.36 21.34 -18.80
N ASP A 522 15.65 21.35 -18.46
CA ASP A 522 16.68 22.03 -19.23
C ASP A 522 16.91 21.29 -20.56
N THR A 523 16.34 21.84 -21.62
CA THR A 523 16.38 21.28 -22.98
C THR A 523 17.77 21.30 -23.60
N SER A 524 18.72 22.07 -23.05
CA SER A 524 20.11 22.09 -23.54
C SER A 524 20.84 20.76 -23.32
N ASN A 525 20.39 19.96 -22.34
CA ASN A 525 20.93 18.62 -22.07
C ASN A 525 20.31 17.53 -22.96
N ILE A 526 19.27 17.83 -23.75
CA ILE A 526 18.63 16.82 -24.59
C ILE A 526 19.47 16.59 -25.87
N PRO A 527 19.97 15.36 -26.12
CA PRO A 527 20.74 15.08 -27.32
C PRO A 527 19.87 15.28 -28.57
N SER A 528 20.40 16.00 -29.56
CA SER A 528 19.70 16.33 -30.82
C SER A 528 18.32 17.00 -30.63
N PHE A 529 18.19 17.88 -29.64
CA PHE A 529 16.94 18.60 -29.36
C PHE A 529 16.44 19.39 -30.58
N ARG A 530 15.18 19.15 -30.97
CA ARG A 530 14.53 19.78 -32.12
C ARG A 530 13.77 21.02 -31.68
N SER A 531 14.48 22.15 -31.55
CA SER A 531 13.83 23.42 -31.25
C SER A 531 12.91 23.86 -32.40
N THR A 532 11.70 24.31 -32.07
CA THR A 532 10.74 24.90 -33.03
C THR A 532 11.15 26.31 -33.49
N PHE A 533 12.04 26.96 -32.75
CA PHE A 533 12.59 28.28 -33.08
C PHE A 533 14.12 28.23 -32.95
N SER A 534 14.85 28.80 -33.92
CA SER A 534 16.29 29.03 -33.76
C SER A 534 16.52 30.05 -32.65
N ILE A 535 17.45 29.74 -31.74
CA ILE A 535 17.97 30.67 -30.72
C ILE A 535 18.82 31.75 -31.40
#